data_AF-A0A9R1R131-F1
#
_entry.id   AF-A0A9R1R131-F1
#
_cell.length_a   1.000
_cell.length_b   1.000
_cell.length_c   1.000
_cell.angle_alpha   90.00
_cell.angle_beta   90.00
_cell.angle_gamma   90.00
#
_symmetry.space_group_name_H-M   'P 1'
#
loop_
_entity.id
_entity.type
_entity.pdbx_description
1 polymer ?
#
loop_
_entity_poly.entity_id
_entity_poly.type
_entity_poly.pdbx_seq_one_letter_code
_entity_poly.pdbx_strand_id
1 'polypeptide(L)'
;MVPMTAESILHLEQCQLRPPDHRRWWGLAAAALLRLLFAVGALHLLLFSVPQPEPVALTLLAGAQEKVALCLDGTPPGYHLQRGSGDGSNN
;
A
#
# COMPACT_ATOMS: atom_id res chain seq x y z
N MET A 1 -40.42 35.80 47.66
CA MET A 1 -41.05 35.19 46.48
C MET A 1 -40.84 36.11 45.29
N VAL A 2 -39.91 35.81 44.39
CA VAL A 2 -39.72 36.54 43.12
C VAL A 2 -40.37 35.68 42.02
N PRO A 3 -41.24 36.23 41.16
CA PRO A 3 -41.89 35.45 40.12
C PRO A 3 -40.88 35.01 39.07
N MET A 4 -40.77 33.69 38.89
CA MET A 4 -39.98 33.06 37.84
C MET A 4 -40.68 33.31 36.50
N THR A 5 -40.15 34.24 35.71
CA THR A 5 -40.75 34.69 34.45
C THR A 5 -40.56 33.67 33.33
N ALA A 6 -41.57 33.58 32.46
CA ALA A 6 -41.69 32.63 31.34
C ALA A 6 -40.51 32.65 30.34
N GLU A 7 -39.72 33.71 30.32
CA GLU A 7 -38.47 33.84 29.56
C GLU A 7 -37.46 32.72 29.90
N SER A 8 -37.42 32.29 31.16
CA SER A 8 -36.48 31.25 31.61
C SER A 8 -36.85 29.85 31.08
N ILE A 9 -38.14 29.62 30.82
CA ILE A 9 -38.63 28.35 30.28
C ILE A 9 -38.32 28.26 28.78
N LEU A 10 -38.46 29.37 28.04
CA LEU A 10 -38.13 29.41 26.61
C LEU A 10 -36.62 29.21 26.33
N HIS A 11 -35.75 29.76 27.19
CA HIS A 11 -34.30 29.61 27.02
C HIS A 11 -33.80 28.18 27.35
N LEU A 12 -34.49 27.47 28.26
CA LEU A 12 -34.18 26.08 28.59
C LEU A 12 -34.63 25.11 27.48
N GLU A 13 -35.82 25.33 26.90
CA GLU A 13 -36.35 24.58 25.76
C GLU A 13 -35.50 24.75 24.50
N GLN A 14 -34.89 25.93 24.30
CA GLN A 14 -33.96 26.19 23.19
C GLN A 14 -32.65 25.38 23.27
N CYS A 15 -32.20 24.98 24.46
CA CYS A 15 -31.05 24.09 24.62
C CYS A 15 -31.37 22.61 24.29
N GLN A 16 -32.65 22.22 24.34
CA GLN A 16 -33.09 20.83 24.15
C GLN A 16 -33.31 20.46 22.67
N LEU A 17 -33.48 21.46 21.79
CA LEU A 17 -33.85 21.27 20.38
C LEU A 17 -32.68 21.47 19.39
N ARG A 18 -31.43 21.25 19.83
CA ARG A 18 -30.29 21.23 18.89
C ARG A 18 -30.20 19.84 18.25
N PRO A 19 -30.58 19.65 16.97
CA PRO A 19 -30.50 18.35 16.35
C PRO A 19 -29.05 17.87 16.34
N PRO A 20 -28.79 16.55 16.51
CA PRO A 20 -27.45 16.02 16.37
C PRO A 20 -26.92 16.41 14.99
N ASP A 21 -25.76 17.04 14.98
CA ASP A 21 -25.14 17.57 13.77
C ASP A 21 -24.62 16.40 12.91
N HIS A 22 -25.53 15.76 12.20
CA HIS A 22 -25.30 14.56 11.38
C HIS A 22 -24.20 14.79 10.33
N ARG A 23 -24.03 16.05 9.90
CA ARG A 23 -22.98 16.49 8.98
C ARG A 23 -21.59 16.35 9.60
N ARG A 24 -21.47 16.58 10.92
CA ARG A 24 -20.23 16.31 11.66
C ARG A 24 -19.97 14.81 11.81
N TRP A 25 -21.01 14.00 12.02
CA TRP A 25 -20.87 12.55 12.16
C TRP A 25 -20.40 11.89 10.86
N TRP A 26 -20.94 12.32 9.72
CA TRP A 26 -20.44 11.90 8.41
C TRP A 26 -19.01 12.36 8.14
N GLY A 27 -18.63 13.56 8.58
CA GLY A 27 -17.25 14.04 8.51
C GLY A 27 -16.27 13.16 9.30
N LEU A 28 -16.64 12.76 10.52
CA LEU A 28 -15.82 11.86 11.35
C LEU A 28 -15.73 10.46 10.76
N ALA A 29 -16.84 9.91 10.25
CA ALA A 29 -16.86 8.61 9.60
C ALA A 29 -16.00 8.57 8.32
N ALA A 30 -16.12 9.60 7.48
CA ALA A 30 -15.30 9.72 6.27
C ALA A 30 -13.81 9.89 6.60
N ALA A 31 -13.48 10.69 7.61
CA ALA A 31 -12.10 10.85 8.07
C ALA A 31 -11.53 9.55 8.64
N ALA A 32 -12.31 8.78 9.40
CA ALA A 32 -11.91 7.48 9.92
C ALA A 32 -11.69 6.46 8.80
N LEU A 33 -12.59 6.41 7.81
CA LEU A 33 -12.44 5.55 6.64
C LEU A 33 -11.19 5.90 5.84
N LEU A 34 -10.95 7.19 5.57
CA LEU A 34 -9.75 7.63 4.85
C LEU A 34 -8.47 7.26 5.59
N ARG A 35 -8.44 7.42 6.92
CA ARG A 35 -7.30 6.99 7.75
C ARG A 35 -7.09 5.48 7.69
N LEU A 36 -8.17 4.69 7.72
CA LEU A 36 -8.10 3.24 7.60
C LEU A 36 -7.52 2.84 6.23
N LEU A 37 -8.01 3.42 5.14
CA LEU A 37 -7.52 3.14 3.80
C LEU A 37 -6.04 3.52 3.64
N PHE A 38 -5.62 4.65 4.19
CA PHE A 38 -4.22 5.06 4.16
C PHE A 38 -3.33 4.12 4.99
N ALA A 39 -3.77 3.73 6.19
CA ALA A 39 -3.04 2.79 7.04
C ALA A 39 -2.92 1.41 6.38
N VAL A 40 -4.00 0.90 5.78
CA VAL A 40 -4.00 -0.37 5.05
C VAL A 40 -3.12 -0.29 3.80
N GLY A 41 -3.19 0.81 3.04
CA GLY A 41 -2.33 1.01 1.86
C GLY A 41 -0.85 1.08 2.22
N ALA A 42 -0.50 1.82 3.28
CA ALA A 42 0.87 1.91 3.78
C ALA A 42 1.37 0.55 4.30
N LEU A 43 0.53 -0.17 5.04
CA LEU A 43 0.83 -1.52 5.51
C LEU A 43 1.04 -2.49 4.33
N HIS A 44 0.17 -2.44 3.32
CA HIS A 44 0.27 -3.27 2.13
C HIS A 44 1.57 -2.99 1.36
N LEU A 45 1.96 -1.73 1.23
CA LEU A 45 3.23 -1.37 0.59
C LEU A 45 4.44 -1.87 1.40
N LEU A 46 4.32 -1.94 2.73
CA LEU A 46 5.36 -2.50 3.59
C LEU A 46 5.48 -4.02 3.42
N LEU A 47 4.36 -4.75 3.38
CA LEU A 47 4.38 -6.22 3.26
C LEU A 47 4.71 -6.70 1.86
N PHE A 48 4.28 -5.98 0.82
CA PHE A 48 4.43 -6.37 -0.58
C PHE A 48 5.44 -5.50 -1.33
N SER A 49 6.40 -4.91 -0.61
CA SER A 49 7.49 -4.16 -1.23
C SER A 49 8.15 -5.04 -2.29
N VAL A 50 8.07 -4.60 -3.55
CA VAL A 50 8.74 -5.29 -4.66
C VAL A 50 10.24 -5.11 -4.46
N PRO A 51 11.01 -6.20 -4.30
CA PRO A 51 12.46 -6.10 -4.22
C PRO A 51 12.99 -5.42 -5.49
N GLN A 52 13.95 -4.51 -5.34
CA GLN A 52 14.68 -4.02 -6.51
C GLN A 52 15.37 -5.23 -7.18
N PRO A 53 15.32 -5.34 -8.51
CA PRO A 53 15.98 -6.45 -9.20
C PRO A 53 17.47 -6.40 -8.88
N GLU A 54 17.98 -7.47 -8.25
CA GLU A 54 19.40 -7.64 -8.00
C GLU A 54 20.13 -7.74 -9.34
N PRO A 55 21.28 -7.06 -9.54
CA PRO A 55 22.06 -7.22 -10.76
C PRO A 55 22.57 -8.66 -10.87
N VAL A 56 22.08 -9.39 -11.88
CA VAL A 56 22.49 -10.78 -12.16
C VAL A 56 23.67 -10.76 -13.14
N ALA A 57 24.76 -11.43 -12.78
CA ALA A 57 25.94 -11.50 -13.63
C ALA A 57 25.69 -12.31 -14.91
N LEU A 58 26.29 -11.85 -16.02
CA LEU A 58 26.31 -12.58 -17.29
C LEU A 58 27.28 -13.76 -17.21
N THR A 59 26.75 -14.96 -17.42
CA THR A 59 27.55 -16.17 -17.57
C THR A 59 27.70 -16.50 -19.05
N LEU A 60 28.93 -16.56 -19.55
CA LEU A 60 29.19 -16.98 -20.93
C LEU A 60 29.01 -18.48 -21.09
N LEU A 61 28.52 -18.90 -22.26
CA LEU A 61 28.32 -20.30 -22.59
C LEU A 61 29.68 -21.00 -22.70
N ALA A 62 29.89 -21.99 -21.83
CA ALA A 62 31.14 -22.74 -21.79
C ALA A 62 31.39 -23.49 -23.11
N GLY A 63 32.59 -23.29 -23.66
CA GLY A 63 33.02 -23.91 -24.91
C GLY A 63 32.29 -23.45 -26.17
N ALA A 64 31.69 -22.25 -26.12
CA ALA A 64 30.99 -21.65 -27.25
C ALA A 64 31.87 -21.55 -28.50
N GLN A 65 33.14 -21.20 -28.34
CA GLN A 65 34.08 -21.03 -29.46
C GLN A 65 34.44 -22.38 -30.08
N GLU A 66 34.75 -23.41 -29.28
CA GLU A 66 35.08 -24.73 -29.82
C GLU A 66 33.89 -25.38 -30.54
N LYS A 67 32.67 -25.10 -30.09
CA LYS A 67 31.43 -25.67 -30.63
C LYS A 67 30.77 -24.83 -31.72
N VAL A 68 31.37 -23.70 -32.11
CA VAL A 68 30.80 -22.75 -33.10
C VAL A 68 29.39 -22.28 -32.70
N ALA A 69 29.12 -22.20 -31.40
CA ALA A 69 27.90 -21.62 -30.85
C ALA A 69 28.16 -20.14 -30.58
N LEU A 70 28.13 -19.33 -31.65
CA LEU A 70 28.46 -17.90 -31.61
C LEU A 70 27.26 -17.05 -32.00
N CYS A 71 27.24 -15.82 -31.47
CA CYS A 71 26.31 -14.78 -31.90
C CYS A 71 26.63 -14.29 -33.32
N LEU A 72 25.75 -13.46 -33.89
CA LEU A 72 25.93 -12.90 -35.24
C LEU A 72 27.21 -12.05 -35.40
N ASP A 73 27.73 -11.51 -34.31
CA ASP A 73 28.96 -10.72 -34.24
C ASP A 73 30.21 -11.58 -33.95
N GLY A 74 30.06 -12.90 -33.81
CA GLY A 74 31.14 -13.83 -33.50
C GLY A 74 31.51 -13.93 -32.02
N THR A 75 30.79 -13.24 -31.12
CA THR A 75 31.04 -13.34 -29.68
C THR A 75 30.38 -14.59 -29.06
N PRO A 76 30.89 -15.11 -27.93
CA PRO A 76 30.21 -16.17 -27.18
C PRO A 76 28.86 -15.69 -26.64
N PRO A 77 27.77 -16.45 -26.81
CA PRO A 77 26.51 -16.16 -26.15
C PRO A 77 26.63 -16.33 -24.63
N GLY A 78 25.72 -15.73 -23.88
CA GLY A 78 25.64 -15.87 -22.44
C GLY A 78 24.22 -15.76 -21.91
N TYR A 79 24.04 -15.96 -20.61
CA TYR A 79 22.74 -15.89 -19.95
C TYR A 79 22.84 -15.24 -18.55
N HIS A 80 21.74 -14.60 -18.13
CA HIS A 80 21.51 -14.19 -16.75
C HIS A 80 20.65 -15.25 -16.06
N LEU A 81 21.17 -15.87 -15.00
CA LEU A 81 20.43 -16.88 -14.22
C LEU A 81 20.31 -16.44 -12.77
N GLN A 82 19.09 -16.07 -12.38
CA GLN A 82 18.72 -15.93 -10.98
C GLN A 82 18.01 -17.21 -10.55
N ARG A 83 18.63 -17.98 -9.65
CA ARG A 83 17.99 -19.19 -9.12
C ARG A 83 16.91 -18.82 -8.12
N GLY A 84 15.80 -19.56 -8.15
CA GLY A 84 14.78 -19.49 -7.11
C GLY A 84 15.26 -20.11 -5.79
N SER A 85 14.43 -20.01 -4.76
CA SER A 85 14.64 -20.62 -3.44
C SER A 85 13.50 -21.59 -3.08
N GLY A 86 13.71 -22.42 -2.05
CA GLY A 86 12.75 -23.43 -1.58
C GLY A 86 12.99 -24.83 -2.16
N ASP A 87 12.10 -25.77 -1.88
CA ASP A 87 12.24 -27.19 -2.24
C ASP A 87 12.39 -27.43 -3.76
N GLY A 88 11.99 -26.44 -4.56
CA GLY A 88 12.08 -26.44 -6.02
C GLY A 88 13.45 -26.04 -6.59
N SER A 89 14.37 -25.49 -5.79
CA SER A 89 15.53 -24.72 -6.31
C SER A 89 16.62 -25.55 -7.01
N ASN A 90 16.51 -26.88 -7.02
CA ASN A 90 17.49 -27.80 -7.59
C ASN A 90 16.86 -28.94 -8.41
N ASN A 91 15.75 -28.65 -9.08
CA ASN A 91 15.15 -29.54 -10.10
C ASN A 91 15.50 -29.03 -11.50
#